data_AF-A0A378A798-F1
#
_entry.id   AF-A0A378A798-F1
#
_cell.length_a   1.000
_cell.length_b   1.000
_cell.length_c   1.000
_cell.angle_alpha   90.00
_cell.angle_beta   90.00
_cell.angle_gamma   90.00
#
_symmetry.space_group_name_H-M   'P 1'
#
loop_
_entity.id
_entity.type
_entity.pdbx_description
1 polymer ?
#
loop_
_entity_poly.entity_id
_entity_poly.type
_entity_poly.pdbx_seq_one_letter_code
_entity_poly.pdbx_strand_id
1 'polypeptide(L)'
;MSQALIRSVFAIGIDSTLTEEVTRLYPRLLRTTQAALSEFEEAWHIRFNEEETGLIAVIFGAWLMQKSDLHEKQVLLLTDDNPAIEEALEQQLRELTLLPLNIKYQSVERFQKEGAPKGVTLIVTPYATALPLFSPPLIHAENYFTERQQQHICAMLED
;
A
#
# COMPACT_ATOMS: atom_id res chain seq x y z
N MET A 1 18.13 4.14 21.96
CA MET A 1 18.31 2.69 21.72
C MET A 1 17.29 2.11 20.72
N SER A 2 16.84 2.88 19.73
CA SER A 2 15.87 2.41 18.71
C SER A 2 16.51 2.02 17.37
N GLN A 3 17.72 2.53 17.07
CA GLN A 3 18.41 2.21 15.81
C GLN A 3 18.89 0.74 15.73
N ALA A 4 19.17 0.09 16.86
CA ALA A 4 19.57 -1.32 16.86
C ALA A 4 18.39 -2.29 16.64
N LEU A 5 17.18 -1.93 17.09
CA LEU A 5 15.97 -2.72 16.87
C LEU A 5 15.46 -2.63 15.43
N ILE A 6 15.55 -1.44 14.82
CA ILE A 6 15.24 -1.26 13.39
C ILE A 6 16.22 -2.06 12.52
N ARG A 7 17.51 -2.12 12.89
CA ARG A 7 18.53 -2.96 12.21
C ARG A 7 18.34 -4.48 12.38
N SER A 8 17.60 -4.92 13.41
CA SER A 8 17.38 -6.35 13.68
C SER A 8 16.05 -6.87 13.13
N VAL A 9 15.06 -6.00 12.93
CA VAL A 9 13.79 -6.36 12.28
C VAL A 9 13.93 -6.32 10.76
N PHE A 10 14.74 -5.40 10.23
CA PHE A 10 15.03 -5.24 8.80
C PHE A 10 16.43 -5.74 8.44
N ALA A 11 16.81 -6.94 8.89
CA ALA A 11 18.11 -7.50 8.53
C ALA A 11 18.36 -7.38 7.01
N ILE A 12 19.43 -6.66 6.64
CA ILE A 12 20.30 -6.75 5.43
C ILE A 12 20.44 -5.40 4.69
N GLY A 13 21.71 -4.94 4.59
CA GLY A 13 22.25 -4.09 3.52
C GLY A 13 21.65 -2.69 3.31
N ILE A 14 22.48 -1.65 3.38
CA ILE A 14 22.21 -0.42 2.62
C ILE A 14 22.52 -0.78 1.17
N ASP A 15 21.62 -1.53 0.54
CA ASP A 15 21.70 -1.95 -0.85
C ASP A 15 20.38 -1.57 -1.52
N SER A 16 20.44 -1.27 -2.81
CA SER A 16 19.37 -0.76 -3.69
C SER A 16 17.99 -1.40 -3.51
N THR A 17 17.92 -2.60 -2.92
CA THR A 17 16.71 -3.34 -2.57
C THR A 17 15.75 -2.57 -1.69
N LEU A 18 16.22 -1.78 -0.72
CA LEU A 18 15.31 -1.03 0.17
C LEU A 18 14.55 0.06 -0.61
N THR A 19 15.23 0.76 -1.50
CA THR A 19 14.61 1.81 -2.34
C THR A 19 13.61 1.19 -3.31
N GLU A 20 13.92 0.04 -3.91
CA GLU A 20 13.01 -0.71 -4.78
C GLU A 20 11.76 -1.20 -4.01
N GLU A 21 11.95 -1.75 -2.82
CA GLU A 21 10.84 -2.18 -1.95
C GLU A 21 9.96 -1.00 -1.54
N VAL A 22 10.55 0.13 -1.16
CA VAL A 22 9.80 1.34 -0.80
C VAL A 22 9.04 1.91 -1.99
N THR A 23 9.64 1.89 -3.17
CA THR A 23 8.99 2.34 -4.40
C THR A 23 7.79 1.46 -4.74
N ARG A 24 7.91 0.15 -4.53
CA ARG A 24 6.82 -0.81 -4.77
C ARG A 24 5.74 -0.77 -3.70
N LEU A 25 6.11 -0.69 -2.42
CA LEU A 25 5.18 -0.81 -1.30
C LEU A 25 4.54 0.52 -0.91
N TYR A 26 5.25 1.64 -1.09
CA TYR A 26 4.86 2.97 -0.64
C TYR A 26 5.00 4.06 -1.73
N PRO A 27 4.43 3.86 -2.93
CA PRO A 27 4.63 4.77 -4.06
C PRO A 27 4.12 6.19 -3.78
N ARG A 28 2.99 6.33 -3.07
CA ARG A 28 2.45 7.66 -2.72
C ARG A 28 3.29 8.38 -1.67
N LEU A 29 3.82 7.66 -0.68
CA LEU A 29 4.70 8.24 0.33
C LEU A 29 5.97 8.79 -0.31
N LEU A 30 6.55 8.03 -1.25
CA LEU A 30 7.74 8.45 -1.99
C LEU A 30 7.46 9.69 -2.85
N ARG A 31 6.37 9.70 -3.63
CA ARG A 31 5.96 10.87 -4.42
C ARG A 31 5.70 12.11 -3.57
N THR A 32 5.03 11.94 -2.43
CA THR A 32 4.75 13.05 -1.51
C THR A 32 6.04 13.59 -0.89
N THR A 33 6.96 12.70 -0.53
CA THR A 33 8.29 13.07 -0.03
C THR A 33 9.09 13.83 -1.09
N GLN A 34 9.12 13.33 -2.33
CA GLN A 34 9.76 14.00 -3.47
C GLN A 34 9.20 15.40 -3.71
N ALA A 35 7.88 15.54 -3.69
CA ALA A 35 7.22 16.83 -3.87
C ALA A 35 7.60 17.81 -2.74
N ALA A 36 7.59 17.35 -1.48
CA ALA A 36 7.98 18.17 -0.34
C ALA A 36 9.48 18.56 -0.35
N LEU A 37 10.35 17.66 -0.81
CA LEU A 37 11.78 17.93 -0.94
C LEU A 37 12.10 18.86 -2.10
N SER A 38 11.28 18.89 -3.16
CA SER A 38 11.53 19.72 -4.34
C SER A 38 11.63 21.21 -4.01
N GLU A 39 10.77 21.71 -3.11
CA GLU A 39 10.82 23.10 -2.63
C GLU A 39 12.11 23.38 -1.84
N PHE A 40 12.60 22.40 -1.09
CA PHE A 40 13.85 22.51 -0.32
C PHE A 40 15.09 22.44 -1.22
N GLU A 41 15.10 21.54 -2.21
CA GLU A 41 16.15 21.43 -3.21
C GLU A 41 16.36 22.74 -3.97
N GLU A 42 15.25 23.38 -4.37
CA GLU A 42 15.29 24.65 -5.08
C GLU A 42 15.81 25.78 -4.20
N ALA A 43 15.32 25.88 -2.95
CA ALA A 43 15.72 26.94 -2.02
C ALA A 43 17.20 26.87 -1.60
N TRP A 44 17.77 25.67 -1.54
CA TRP A 44 19.14 25.44 -1.05
C TRP A 44 20.13 25.04 -2.14
N HIS A 45 19.68 24.95 -3.40
CA HIS A 45 20.48 24.48 -4.55
C HIS A 45 21.17 23.13 -4.32
N ILE A 46 20.47 22.21 -3.65
CA ILE A 46 20.91 20.84 -3.44
C ILE A 46 20.01 19.89 -4.25
N ARG A 47 20.49 18.67 -4.50
CA ARG A 47 19.72 17.61 -5.16
C ARG A 47 19.90 16.32 -4.36
N PHE A 48 18.80 15.76 -3.89
CA PHE A 48 18.80 14.45 -3.27
C PHE A 48 18.77 13.38 -4.34
N ASN A 49 19.53 12.31 -4.12
CA ASN A 49 19.44 11.14 -4.99
C ASN A 49 18.24 10.25 -4.59
N GLU A 50 17.96 9.21 -5.37
CA GLU A 50 16.83 8.30 -5.12
C GLU A 50 16.96 7.56 -3.79
N GLU A 51 18.17 7.21 -3.38
CA GLU A 51 18.44 6.52 -2.11
C GLU A 51 18.15 7.41 -0.90
N GLU A 52 18.60 8.67 -0.93
CA GLU A 52 18.34 9.67 0.10
C GLU A 52 16.84 9.97 0.20
N THR A 53 16.19 10.09 -0.95
CA THR A 53 14.74 10.31 -1.01
C THR A 53 13.96 9.13 -0.44
N GLY A 54 14.37 7.89 -0.77
CA GLY A 54 13.80 6.67 -0.22
C GLY A 54 14.00 6.59 1.30
N LEU A 55 15.19 6.92 1.80
CA LEU A 55 15.48 6.95 3.23
C LEU A 55 14.62 7.99 3.96
N ILE A 56 14.49 9.19 3.42
CA ILE A 56 13.64 10.25 3.98
C ILE A 56 12.17 9.79 4.00
N ALA A 57 11.70 9.15 2.94
CA ALA A 57 10.36 8.59 2.87
C ALA A 57 10.13 7.53 3.97
N VAL A 58 11.09 6.62 4.19
CA VAL A 58 11.01 5.62 5.27
C VAL A 58 10.96 6.27 6.65
N ILE A 59 11.76 7.32 6.89
CA ILE A 59 11.75 8.06 8.17
C ILE A 59 10.38 8.71 8.39
N PHE A 60 9.80 9.34 7.37
CA PHE A 60 8.46 9.92 7.47
C PHE A 60 7.38 8.85 7.66
N GLY A 61 7.47 7.73 6.94
CA GLY A 61 6.57 6.60 7.10
C GLY A 61 6.59 6.04 8.52
N ALA A 62 7.77 5.80 9.08
CA ALA A 62 7.93 5.32 10.45
C ALA A 62 7.36 6.31 11.48
N TRP A 63 7.54 7.61 11.26
CA TRP A 63 6.97 8.65 12.12
C TRP A 63 5.45 8.73 12.02
N LEU A 64 4.88 8.61 10.81
CA LEU A 64 3.43 8.56 10.58
C LEU A 64 2.80 7.37 11.32
N MET A 65 3.42 6.19 11.24
CA MET A 65 2.94 5.00 11.94
C MET A 65 2.98 5.16 13.47
N GLN A 66 3.99 5.86 14.01
CA GLN A 66 4.09 6.10 15.45
C GLN A 66 3.06 7.11 15.96
N LYS A 67 2.73 8.14 15.16
CA LYS A 67 1.83 9.22 15.60
C LYS A 67 0.35 8.89 15.54
N SER A 68 -0.03 8.06 14.58
CA SER A 68 -1.43 8.02 14.16
C SER A 68 -2.22 6.86 14.77
N ASP A 69 -1.59 6.04 15.63
CA ASP A 69 -2.12 4.76 16.13
C ASP A 69 -2.73 3.90 15.00
N LEU A 70 -2.26 4.13 13.77
CA LEU A 70 -2.84 3.62 12.56
C LEU A 70 -2.40 2.18 12.42
N HIS A 71 -3.36 1.30 12.62
CA HIS A 71 -3.16 -0.13 12.46
C HIS A 71 -3.09 -0.44 10.97
N GLU A 72 -2.16 -1.32 10.60
CA GLU A 72 -2.04 -1.79 9.22
C GLU A 72 -3.37 -2.45 8.79
N LYS A 73 -4.05 -1.85 7.80
CA LYS A 73 -5.32 -2.37 7.29
C LYS A 73 -5.06 -3.51 6.32
N GLN A 74 -5.89 -4.54 6.44
CA GLN A 74 -5.78 -5.74 5.61
C GLN A 74 -6.78 -5.65 4.47
N VAL A 75 -6.27 -5.63 3.24
CA VAL A 75 -7.08 -5.68 2.02
C VAL A 75 -6.94 -7.06 1.41
N LEU A 76 -8.05 -7.63 0.94
CA LEU A 76 -8.05 -8.87 0.19
C LEU A 76 -8.19 -8.56 -1.29
N LEU A 77 -7.20 -8.92 -2.10
CA LEU A 77 -7.29 -8.91 -3.55
C LEU A 77 -7.66 -10.32 -4.04
N LEU A 78 -8.78 -10.43 -4.75
CA LEU A 78 -9.18 -11.71 -5.34
C LEU A 78 -8.48 -11.94 -6.66
N THR A 79 -7.87 -13.12 -6.80
CA THR A 79 -7.08 -13.52 -7.97
C THR A 79 -7.75 -14.64 -8.76
N ASP A 80 -7.47 -14.74 -10.05
CA ASP A 80 -7.91 -15.82 -10.93
C ASP A 80 -6.90 -16.01 -12.09
N ASP A 81 -7.28 -15.76 -13.35
CA ASP A 81 -6.50 -16.08 -14.55
C ASP A 81 -5.78 -14.88 -15.20
N ASN A 82 -5.92 -13.67 -14.65
CA ASN A 82 -5.37 -12.45 -15.21
C ASN A 82 -4.46 -11.67 -14.24
N PRO A 83 -3.19 -12.10 -14.07
CA PRO A 83 -2.26 -11.46 -13.14
C PRO A 83 -1.93 -10.00 -13.50
N ALA A 84 -2.03 -9.61 -14.78
CA ALA A 84 -1.75 -8.24 -15.21
C ALA A 84 -2.74 -7.22 -14.64
N ILE A 85 -4.03 -7.58 -14.60
CA ILE A 85 -5.07 -6.74 -13.99
C ILE A 85 -4.93 -6.74 -12.47
N GLU A 86 -4.61 -7.89 -11.87
CA GLU A 86 -4.40 -8.02 -10.42
C GLU A 86 -3.25 -7.12 -9.94
N GLU A 87 -2.11 -7.16 -10.63
CA GLU A 87 -0.97 -6.28 -10.34
C GLU A 87 -1.33 -4.80 -10.55
N ALA A 88 -2.07 -4.46 -11.61
CA ALA A 88 -2.50 -3.09 -11.85
C ALA A 88 -3.40 -2.57 -10.70
N LEU A 89 -4.39 -3.35 -10.28
CA LEU A 89 -5.25 -3.00 -9.15
C LEU A 89 -4.49 -2.90 -7.84
N GLU A 90 -3.52 -3.80 -7.61
CA GLU A 90 -2.64 -3.72 -6.44
C GLU A 90 -1.87 -2.40 -6.41
N GLN A 91 -1.23 -2.02 -7.53
CA GLN A 91 -0.48 -0.77 -7.62
C GLN A 91 -1.39 0.43 -7.35
N GLN A 92 -2.59 0.45 -7.92
CA GLN A 92 -3.54 1.51 -7.63
C GLN A 92 -3.93 1.56 -6.15
N LEU A 93 -4.17 0.42 -5.48
CA LEU A 93 -4.48 0.40 -4.05
C LEU A 93 -3.35 1.01 -3.22
N ARG A 94 -2.09 0.69 -3.55
CA ARG A 94 -0.92 1.25 -2.88
C ARG A 94 -0.73 2.74 -3.15
N GLU A 95 -1.17 3.23 -4.30
CA GLU A 95 -1.22 4.66 -4.61
C GLU A 95 -2.39 5.39 -3.91
N LEU A 96 -3.36 4.70 -3.34
CA LEU A 96 -4.52 5.35 -2.70
C LEU A 96 -4.28 5.80 -1.26
N THR A 97 -3.23 5.35 -0.59
CA THR A 97 -2.90 5.79 0.77
C THR A 97 -1.41 6.00 0.95
N LEU A 98 -1.06 6.74 2.00
CA LEU A 98 0.33 6.96 2.42
C LEU A 98 0.86 5.82 3.30
N LEU A 99 -0.02 4.96 3.82
CA LEU A 99 0.32 3.97 4.83
C LEU A 99 0.53 2.57 4.23
N PRO A 100 1.26 1.69 4.94
CA PRO A 100 1.40 0.30 4.53
C PRO A 100 0.04 -0.39 4.41
N LEU A 101 -0.21 -0.97 3.24
CA LEU A 101 -1.33 -1.89 3.02
C LEU A 101 -0.84 -3.33 3.06
N ASN A 102 -1.48 -4.11 3.92
CA ASN A 102 -1.32 -5.55 3.94
C ASN A 102 -2.32 -6.18 2.95
N ILE A 103 -1.84 -6.41 1.73
CA ILE A 103 -2.66 -7.01 0.66
C ILE A 103 -2.49 -8.52 0.71
N LYS A 104 -3.58 -9.22 1.00
CA LYS A 104 -3.68 -10.68 0.93
C LYS A 104 -4.26 -11.08 -0.42
N TYR A 105 -3.76 -12.17 -0.98
CA TYR A 105 -4.25 -12.73 -2.24
C TYR A 105 -5.03 -14.01 -1.93
N GLN A 106 -6.21 -14.14 -2.52
CA GLN A 106 -7.02 -15.35 -2.42
C GLN A 106 -7.75 -15.57 -3.73
N SER A 107 -7.77 -16.81 -4.22
CA SER A 107 -8.49 -17.08 -5.46
C SER A 107 -10.00 -16.88 -5.29
N VAL A 108 -10.68 -16.47 -6.36
CA VAL A 108 -12.15 -16.33 -6.38
C VAL A 108 -12.84 -17.63 -5.95
N GLU A 109 -12.36 -18.78 -6.44
CA GLU A 109 -12.90 -20.10 -6.06
C GLU A 109 -12.79 -20.36 -4.56
N ARG A 110 -11.64 -20.04 -3.96
CA ARG A 110 -11.42 -20.24 -2.53
C ARG A 110 -12.24 -19.28 -1.69
N PHE A 111 -12.38 -18.04 -2.13
CA PHE A 111 -13.22 -17.04 -1.47
C PHE A 111 -14.69 -17.47 -1.44
N GLN A 112 -15.21 -18.07 -2.51
CA GLN A 112 -16.60 -18.56 -2.53
C GLN A 112 -16.84 -19.73 -1.56
N LYS A 113 -15.83 -20.58 -1.33
CA LYS A 113 -15.92 -21.73 -0.43
C LYS A 113 -15.68 -21.37 1.04
N GLU A 114 -14.66 -20.57 1.30
CA GLU A 114 -14.14 -20.30 2.66
C GLU A 114 -14.50 -18.91 3.18
N GLY A 115 -14.90 -17.99 2.29
CA GLY A 115 -15.12 -16.58 2.62
C GLY A 115 -13.82 -15.78 2.78
N ALA A 116 -13.97 -14.53 3.25
CA ALA A 116 -12.86 -13.64 3.53
C ALA A 116 -12.10 -14.07 4.80
N PRO A 117 -10.76 -13.97 4.82
CA PRO A 117 -9.98 -14.13 6.04
C PRO A 117 -10.41 -13.14 7.13
N LYS A 118 -10.24 -13.53 8.40
CA LYS A 118 -10.50 -12.64 9.54
C LYS A 118 -9.57 -11.42 9.51
N GLY A 119 -10.11 -10.26 9.85
CA GLY A 119 -9.36 -9.00 9.91
C GLY A 119 -9.28 -8.23 8.60
N VAL A 120 -9.84 -8.77 7.49
CA VAL A 120 -9.94 -8.05 6.22
C VAL A 120 -10.92 -6.89 6.36
N THR A 121 -10.46 -5.70 6.02
CA THR A 121 -11.22 -4.44 6.08
C THR A 121 -11.93 -4.15 4.76
N LEU A 122 -11.35 -4.58 3.64
CA LEU A 122 -11.84 -4.34 2.29
C LEU A 122 -11.51 -5.52 1.37
N ILE A 123 -12.44 -5.89 0.48
CA ILE A 123 -12.22 -6.85 -0.59
C ILE A 123 -12.22 -6.13 -1.93
N VAL A 124 -11.25 -6.43 -2.77
CA VAL A 124 -11.11 -5.90 -4.13
C VAL A 124 -11.06 -7.06 -5.10
N THR A 125 -11.76 -6.94 -6.22
CA THR A 125 -11.75 -7.98 -7.25
C THR A 125 -11.97 -7.39 -8.64
N PRO A 126 -11.23 -7.85 -9.66
CA PRO A 126 -11.57 -7.57 -11.05
C PRO A 126 -12.66 -8.48 -11.61
N TYR A 127 -12.97 -9.57 -10.89
CA TYR A 127 -13.86 -10.61 -11.36
C TYR A 127 -15.28 -10.43 -10.79
N ALA A 128 -16.28 -10.75 -11.60
CA ALA A 128 -17.65 -10.81 -11.12
C ALA A 128 -17.79 -12.00 -10.15
N THR A 129 -17.93 -11.69 -8.85
CA THR A 129 -18.06 -12.71 -7.79
C THR A 129 -19.29 -12.47 -6.94
N ALA A 130 -19.92 -13.54 -6.49
CA ALA A 130 -21.04 -13.47 -5.57
C ALA A 130 -20.53 -13.19 -4.14
N LEU A 131 -21.18 -12.24 -3.47
CA LEU A 131 -20.89 -11.92 -2.07
C LEU A 131 -21.48 -13.01 -1.15
N PRO A 132 -20.69 -13.58 -0.22
CA PRO A 132 -21.26 -14.41 0.83
C PRO A 132 -22.13 -13.56 1.76
N LEU A 133 -23.05 -14.18 2.50
CA LEU A 133 -24.05 -13.49 3.33
C LEU A 133 -23.46 -12.50 4.36
N PHE A 134 -22.22 -12.75 4.81
CA PHE A 134 -21.47 -11.86 5.68
C PHE A 134 -20.08 -11.66 5.10
N SER A 135 -19.81 -10.48 4.55
CA SER A 135 -18.49 -10.10 4.08
C SER A 135 -18.16 -8.66 4.43
N PRO A 136 -16.87 -8.33 4.56
CA PRO A 136 -16.40 -6.96 4.39
C PRO A 136 -16.93 -6.35 3.08
N PRO A 137 -16.93 -5.01 2.95
CA PRO A 137 -17.31 -4.35 1.71
C PRO A 137 -16.43 -4.83 0.56
N LEU A 138 -17.08 -5.08 -0.58
CA LEU A 138 -16.45 -5.55 -1.80
C LEU A 138 -16.53 -4.48 -2.87
N ILE A 139 -15.39 -4.20 -3.49
CA ILE A 139 -15.27 -3.28 -4.61
C ILE A 139 -14.85 -4.08 -5.83
N HIS A 140 -15.75 -4.10 -6.82
CA HIS A 140 -15.47 -4.63 -8.14
C HIS A 140 -14.89 -3.53 -9.02
N ALA A 141 -13.74 -3.78 -9.64
CA ALA A 141 -13.08 -2.84 -10.55
C ALA A 141 -12.45 -3.62 -11.70
N GLU A 142 -12.95 -3.45 -12.92
CA GLU A 142 -12.51 -4.25 -14.08
C GLU A 142 -11.04 -4.01 -14.44
N ASN A 143 -10.66 -2.76 -14.68
CA ASN A 143 -9.27 -2.38 -15.00
C ASN A 143 -8.72 -1.27 -14.10
N TYR A 144 -9.58 -0.34 -13.67
CA TYR A 144 -9.19 0.80 -12.85
C TYR A 144 -10.29 1.14 -11.84
N PHE A 145 -9.89 1.58 -10.65
CA PHE A 145 -10.85 2.20 -9.72
C PHE A 145 -11.37 3.52 -10.26
N THR A 146 -12.69 3.70 -10.25
CA THR A 146 -13.34 5.00 -10.51
C THR A 146 -13.05 6.00 -9.39
N GLU A 147 -13.12 7.30 -9.65
CA GLU A 147 -12.86 8.34 -8.63
C GLU A 147 -13.69 8.15 -7.36
N ARG A 148 -14.96 7.77 -7.49
CA ARG A 148 -15.84 7.49 -6.35
C ARG A 148 -15.35 6.30 -5.53
N GLN A 149 -14.91 5.23 -6.19
CA GLN A 149 -14.33 4.07 -5.52
C GLN A 149 -13.03 4.45 -4.82
N GLN A 150 -12.15 5.21 -5.48
CA GLN A 150 -10.90 5.68 -4.89
C GLN A 150 -11.13 6.49 -3.62
N GLN A 151 -12.06 7.45 -3.64
CA GLN A 151 -12.42 8.25 -2.47
C GLN A 151 -12.98 7.38 -1.34
N HIS A 152 -13.86 6.43 -1.67
CA HIS A 152 -14.43 5.52 -0.69
C HIS A 152 -13.38 4.61 -0.07
N ILE A 153 -12.47 4.05 -0.88
CA ILE A 153 -11.34 3.24 -0.45
C ILE A 153 -10.43 4.06 0.45
N CYS A 154 -10.08 5.28 0.05
CA CYS A 154 -9.22 6.17 0.83
C CYS A 154 -9.82 6.43 2.22
N ALA A 155 -11.09 6.82 2.30
CA ALA A 155 -11.78 7.02 3.58
C ALA A 155 -11.73 5.74 4.44
N MET A 156 -12.09 4.60 3.85
CA MET A 156 -12.05 3.31 4.54
C MET A 156 -10.65 2.88 5.00
N LEU A 157 -9.59 3.32 4.32
CA LEU A 157 -8.21 2.99 4.65
C LEU A 157 -7.57 3.98 5.63
N GLU A 158 -8.09 5.21 5.72
CA GLU A 158 -7.55 6.27 6.57
C GLU A 158 -8.37 6.51 7.85
N ASP A 159 -9.57 5.93 7.97
CA ASP A 159 -10.43 5.95 9.18
C ASP A 159 -9.84 5.21 10.40
#